data_AF-A0A127JXF4-F1
#
_entry.id   AF-A0A127JXF4-F1
#
_cell.length_a   1.000
_cell.length_b   1.000
_cell.length_c   1.000
_cell.angle_alpha   90.00
_cell.angle_beta   90.00
_cell.angle_gamma   90.00
#
_symmetry.space_group_name_H-M   'P 1'
#
loop_
_entity.id
_entity.type
_entity.pdbx_description
1 polymer ?
#
loop_
_entity_poly.entity_id
_entity_poly.type
_entity_poly.pdbx_seq_one_letter_code
_entity_poly.pdbx_strand_id
1 'polypeptide(L)'
;MDTAKVTARTLEILGGHEKAWEIIDAEFAEVGRRWNQDITVIGRILRSHLFIEHYLNEHITKANPRLGSVEKARLTFAQKIALLDSTDRRLREILPGVKLLNTIRNRLAHRLNAAIGQEDAKVFLNAQYFAALRIEGAKPSKPSEDPLDILEEFARYASTALTNEFSAFGNAFSKALADVGGERAS
;
A
#
# COMPACT_ATOMS: atom_id res chain seq x y z
N MET A 1 -6.29 -4.10 -48.28
CA MET A 1 -4.98 -4.66 -47.91
C MET A 1 -5.14 -6.17 -47.86
N ASP A 2 -4.36 -6.92 -48.64
CA ASP A 2 -4.44 -8.38 -48.71
C ASP A 2 -3.65 -8.98 -47.54
N THR A 3 -4.36 -9.42 -46.49
CA THR A 3 -3.76 -9.92 -45.26
C THR A 3 -2.91 -11.17 -45.49
N ALA A 4 -3.30 -12.04 -46.43
CA ALA A 4 -2.55 -13.25 -46.74
C ALA A 4 -1.19 -12.93 -47.39
N LYS A 5 -1.16 -11.96 -48.31
CA LYS A 5 0.10 -11.48 -48.92
C LYS A 5 1.03 -10.83 -47.90
N VAL A 6 0.48 -10.07 -46.96
CA VAL A 6 1.27 -9.43 -45.89
C VAL A 6 1.87 -10.49 -44.98
N THR A 7 1.10 -11.48 -44.53
CA THR A 7 1.61 -12.58 -43.71
C THR A 7 2.69 -13.39 -44.42
N ALA A 8 2.45 -13.79 -45.68
CA ALA A 8 3.46 -14.52 -46.46
C ALA A 8 4.77 -13.74 -46.59
N ARG A 9 4.68 -12.43 -46.87
CA ARG A 9 5.86 -11.57 -46.97
C ARG A 9 6.59 -11.40 -45.63
N THR A 10 5.86 -11.31 -44.52
CA THR A 10 6.44 -11.26 -43.18
C THR A 10 7.20 -12.56 -42.85
N LEU A 11 6.65 -13.73 -43.16
CA LEU A 11 7.31 -15.02 -42.95
C LEU A 11 8.61 -15.13 -43.77
N GLU A 12 8.61 -14.65 -45.02
CA GLU A 12 9.83 -14.58 -45.83
C GLU A 12 10.90 -13.68 -45.19
N ILE A 13 10.51 -12.48 -44.72
CA ILE A 13 11.44 -11.53 -44.07
C ILE A 13 12.07 -12.13 -42.81
N LEU A 14 11.31 -12.91 -42.05
CA LEU A 14 11.77 -13.56 -40.83
C LEU A 14 12.62 -14.82 -41.06
N GLY A 15 12.88 -15.19 -42.32
CA GLY A 15 13.76 -16.32 -42.68
C GLY A 15 13.01 -17.63 -42.97
N GLY A 16 11.74 -17.55 -43.35
CA GLY A 16 10.90 -18.70 -43.64
C GLY A 16 10.02 -19.12 -42.47
N HIS A 17 9.12 -20.07 -42.73
CA HIS A 17 8.06 -20.47 -41.79
C HIS A 17 8.61 -20.88 -40.42
N GLU A 18 9.59 -21.79 -40.37
CA GLU A 18 10.14 -22.34 -39.12
C GLU A 18 10.77 -21.26 -38.24
N LYS A 19 11.65 -20.44 -38.80
CA LYS A 19 12.32 -19.36 -38.07
C LYS A 19 11.37 -18.25 -37.65
N ALA A 20 10.35 -17.97 -38.46
CA ALA A 20 9.31 -17.02 -38.10
C ALA A 20 8.53 -17.50 -36.87
N TRP A 21 8.18 -18.79 -36.79
CA TRP A 21 7.48 -19.34 -35.62
C TRP A 21 8.34 -19.31 -34.35
N GLU A 22 9.64 -19.60 -34.43
CA GLU A 22 10.54 -19.44 -33.27
C GLU A 22 10.54 -18.02 -32.72
N ILE A 23 10.60 -17.01 -33.60
CA ILE A 23 10.58 -15.58 -33.22
C ILE A 23 9.22 -15.21 -32.63
N ILE A 24 8.14 -15.57 -33.31
CA ILE A 24 6.77 -15.29 -32.89
C ILE A 24 6.49 -15.92 -31.52
N ASP A 25 6.86 -17.19 -31.31
CA ASP A 25 6.67 -17.88 -30.04
C ASP A 25 7.47 -17.22 -28.92
N ALA A 26 8.72 -16.80 -29.19
CA ALA A 26 9.54 -16.08 -28.21
C ALA A 26 8.92 -14.72 -27.83
N GLU A 27 8.39 -13.97 -28.80
CA GLU A 27 7.69 -12.71 -28.57
C GLU A 27 6.39 -12.91 -27.80
N PHE A 28 5.56 -13.90 -28.16
CA PHE A 28 4.34 -14.25 -27.43
C PHE A 28 4.64 -14.71 -26.01
N ALA A 29 5.71 -15.49 -25.80
CA ALA A 29 6.14 -15.89 -24.47
C ALA A 29 6.56 -14.68 -23.62
N GLU A 30 7.23 -13.69 -24.18
CA GLU A 30 7.59 -12.45 -23.47
C GLU A 30 6.35 -11.62 -23.12
N VAL A 31 5.41 -11.45 -24.05
CA VAL A 31 4.13 -10.81 -23.77
C VAL A 31 3.36 -11.55 -22.69
N GLY A 32 3.30 -12.89 -22.78
CA GLY A 32 2.67 -13.76 -21.80
C GLY A 32 3.29 -13.62 -20.41
N ARG A 33 4.62 -13.55 -20.30
CA ARG A 33 5.32 -13.30 -19.03
C ARG A 33 4.93 -11.96 -18.41
N ARG A 34 4.77 -10.91 -19.23
CA ARG A 34 4.35 -9.59 -18.73
C ARG A 34 2.88 -9.53 -18.37
N TRP A 35 2.03 -10.30 -19.04
CA TRP A 35 0.60 -10.37 -18.76
C TRP A 35 0.29 -11.18 -17.50
N ASN A 36 0.99 -12.30 -17.30
CA ASN A 36 0.77 -13.24 -16.19
C ASN A 36 1.42 -12.77 -14.89
N GLN A 37 1.07 -11.55 -14.47
CA GLN A 37 1.46 -11.02 -13.17
C GLN A 37 0.72 -11.69 -12.03
N ASP A 38 1.31 -11.63 -10.84
CA ASP A 38 0.64 -12.05 -9.62
C ASP A 38 -0.46 -11.04 -9.24
N ILE A 39 -1.66 -11.29 -9.75
CA ILE A 39 -2.85 -10.48 -9.48
C ILE A 39 -3.23 -10.46 -7.98
N THR A 40 -2.83 -11.49 -7.23
CA THR A 40 -3.11 -11.57 -5.79
C THR A 40 -2.25 -10.57 -5.04
N VAL A 41 -0.95 -10.54 -5.34
CA VAL A 41 -0.02 -9.55 -4.77
C VAL A 41 -0.46 -8.13 -5.14
N ILE A 42 -0.79 -7.90 -6.42
CA ILE A 42 -1.31 -6.61 -6.90
C ILE A 42 -2.55 -6.20 -6.11
N GLY A 43 -3.52 -7.09 -5.99
CA GLY A 43 -4.79 -6.84 -5.29
C GLY A 43 -4.59 -6.52 -3.81
N ARG A 44 -3.71 -7.24 -3.11
CA ARG A 44 -3.39 -7.03 -1.68
C ARG A 44 -2.75 -5.67 -1.43
N ILE A 45 -1.79 -5.27 -2.27
CA ILE A 45 -1.14 -3.94 -2.19
C ILE A 45 -2.16 -2.83 -2.49
N LEU A 46 -2.93 -2.97 -3.57
CA LEU A 46 -3.90 -1.95 -3.97
C LEU A 46 -5.00 -1.78 -2.93
N ARG A 47 -5.54 -2.88 -2.40
CA ARG A 47 -6.52 -2.86 -1.31
C ARG A 47 -6.00 -2.10 -0.10
N SER A 48 -4.76 -2.38 0.31
CA SER A 48 -4.13 -1.72 1.46
C SER A 48 -3.97 -0.22 1.24
N HIS A 49 -3.56 0.18 0.04
CA HIS A 49 -3.45 1.59 -0.34
C HIS A 49 -4.80 2.32 -0.30
N LEU A 50 -5.83 1.75 -0.94
CA LEU A 50 -7.17 2.32 -0.97
C LEU A 50 -7.78 2.42 0.43
N PHE A 51 -7.51 1.43 1.29
CA PHE A 51 -8.00 1.40 2.67
C PHE A 51 -7.40 2.55 3.49
N ILE A 52 -6.08 2.74 3.47
CA ILE A 52 -5.45 3.88 4.16
C ILE A 52 -5.94 5.20 3.56
N GLU A 53 -6.05 5.31 2.23
CA GLU A 53 -6.49 6.54 1.58
C GLU A 53 -7.91 6.94 2.00
N HIS A 54 -8.81 5.98 2.17
CA HIS A 54 -10.15 6.21 2.69
C HIS A 54 -10.10 6.88 4.07
N TYR A 55 -9.37 6.29 5.02
CA TYR A 55 -9.26 6.83 6.37
C TYR A 55 -8.45 8.13 6.45
N LEU A 56 -7.52 8.33 5.53
CA LEU A 56 -6.79 9.58 5.40
C LEU A 56 -7.75 10.72 5.01
N ASN A 57 -8.65 10.48 4.04
CA ASN A 57 -9.68 11.46 3.67
C ASN A 57 -10.62 11.75 4.85
N GLU A 58 -11.05 10.71 5.57
CA GLU A 58 -11.89 10.87 6.76
C GLU A 58 -11.20 11.70 7.84
N HIS A 59 -9.94 11.38 8.15
CA HIS A 59 -9.15 12.10 9.15
C HIS A 59 -9.05 13.59 8.80
N ILE A 60 -8.64 13.92 7.57
CA ILE A 60 -8.49 15.31 7.12
C ILE A 60 -9.82 16.06 7.24
N THR A 61 -10.93 15.42 6.85
CA THR A 61 -12.27 16.03 6.91
C THR A 61 -12.71 16.27 8.36
N LYS A 62 -12.50 15.29 9.25
CA LYS A 62 -12.88 15.38 10.68
C LYS A 62 -12.00 16.37 11.45
N ALA A 63 -10.70 16.39 11.18
CA ALA A 63 -9.76 17.32 11.79
C ALA A 63 -9.96 18.77 11.33
N ASN A 64 -10.56 18.98 10.15
CA ASN A 64 -10.78 20.31 9.57
C ASN A 64 -12.25 20.52 9.15
N PRO A 65 -13.20 20.69 10.09
CA PRO A 65 -14.64 20.75 9.77
C PRO A 65 -15.07 21.89 8.83
N ARG A 66 -14.23 22.93 8.70
CA ARG A 66 -14.47 24.07 7.80
C ARG A 66 -13.82 23.91 6.43
N LEU A 67 -13.05 22.85 6.22
CA LEU A 67 -12.45 22.54 4.93
C LEU A 67 -13.55 22.12 3.95
N GLY A 68 -13.42 22.55 2.69
CA GLY A 68 -14.30 22.08 1.62
C GLY A 68 -14.15 20.58 1.37
N SER A 69 -14.88 20.05 0.38
CA SER A 69 -14.81 18.63 0.03
C SER A 69 -13.39 18.21 -0.40
N VAL A 70 -12.75 17.40 0.44
CA VAL A 70 -11.42 16.79 0.17
C VAL A 70 -11.44 15.95 -1.11
N GLU A 71 -12.55 15.25 -1.36
CA GLU A 71 -12.75 14.45 -2.56
C GLU A 71 -12.79 15.32 -3.84
N LYS A 72 -13.57 16.41 -3.84
CA LYS A 72 -13.65 17.33 -4.99
C LYS A 72 -12.34 18.06 -5.25
N ALA A 73 -11.51 18.25 -4.23
CA ALA A 73 -10.19 18.87 -4.37
C ALA A 73 -9.19 17.99 -5.13
N ARG A 74 -9.47 16.69 -5.35
CA ARG A 74 -8.64 15.74 -6.11
C ARG A 74 -7.17 15.74 -5.67
N LEU A 75 -6.94 15.88 -4.36
CA LEU A 75 -5.60 15.84 -3.80
C LEU A 75 -4.94 14.50 -4.10
N THR A 76 -3.67 14.52 -4.47
CA THR A 76 -2.86 13.30 -4.55
C THR A 76 -2.62 12.71 -3.17
N PHE A 77 -2.31 11.42 -3.09
CA PHE A 77 -1.98 10.76 -1.83
C PHE A 77 -0.85 11.47 -1.06
N ALA A 78 0.20 11.91 -1.76
CA ALA A 78 1.29 12.66 -1.16
C ALA A 78 0.85 14.03 -0.58
N GLN A 79 -0.03 14.74 -1.28
CA GLN A 79 -0.60 16.01 -0.78
C GLN A 79 -1.48 15.78 0.46
N LYS A 80 -2.26 14.70 0.50
CA LYS A 80 -3.06 14.35 1.68
C LYS A 80 -2.18 14.05 2.90
N ILE A 81 -1.09 13.32 2.72
CA ILE A 81 -0.11 13.08 3.79
C ILE A 81 0.45 14.40 4.33
N ALA A 82 0.71 15.37 3.45
CA ALA A 82 1.26 16.67 3.86
C ALA A 82 0.29 17.52 4.69
N LEU A 83 -1.00 17.19 4.70
CA LEU A 83 -2.01 17.84 5.54
C LEU A 83 -2.13 17.24 6.94
N LEU A 84 -1.44 16.14 7.23
CA LEU A 84 -1.43 15.53 8.56
C LEU A 84 -0.61 16.36 9.55
N ASP A 85 -1.10 16.45 10.79
CA ASP A 85 -0.36 17.12 11.86
C ASP A 85 0.86 16.31 12.28
N SER A 86 2.03 16.76 11.84
CA SER A 86 3.32 16.18 12.21
C SER A 86 3.69 16.33 13.70
N THR A 87 2.91 17.08 14.50
CA THR A 87 3.10 17.16 15.94
C THR A 87 2.44 15.99 16.69
N ASP A 88 1.43 15.34 16.10
CA ASP A 88 0.80 14.14 16.65
C ASP A 88 1.78 12.95 16.59
N ARG A 89 2.10 12.41 17.76
CA ARG A 89 3.02 11.27 17.91
C ARG A 89 2.53 10.01 17.19
N ARG A 90 1.22 9.73 17.20
CA ARG A 90 0.61 8.56 16.54
C ARG A 90 0.74 8.68 15.03
N LEU A 91 0.46 9.87 14.48
CA LEU A 91 0.60 10.12 13.05
C LEU A 91 2.06 10.04 12.61
N ARG A 92 2.98 10.68 13.36
CA ARG A 92 4.42 10.58 13.10
C ARG A 92 4.93 9.15 13.01
N GLU A 93 4.44 8.27 13.85
CA GLU A 93 4.83 6.87 13.86
C GLU A 93 4.49 6.15 12.55
N ILE A 94 3.28 6.36 12.01
CA ILE A 94 2.82 5.66 10.81
C ILE A 94 3.29 6.32 9.51
N LEU A 95 3.69 7.60 9.55
CA LEU A 95 4.03 8.38 8.36
C LEU A 95 5.09 7.72 7.45
N PRO A 96 6.22 7.16 7.97
CA PRO A 96 7.20 6.48 7.13
C PRO A 96 6.60 5.30 6.34
N GLY A 97 5.80 4.45 7.00
CA GLY A 97 5.15 3.31 6.36
C GLY A 97 4.08 3.74 5.36
N VAL A 98 3.26 4.75 5.69
CA VAL A 98 2.26 5.29 4.76
C VAL A 98 2.92 5.86 3.49
N LYS A 99 4.05 6.58 3.62
CA LYS A 99 4.84 7.06 2.48
C LYS A 99 5.42 5.91 1.66
N LEU A 100 5.93 4.87 2.31
CA LEU A 100 6.44 3.68 1.63
C LEU A 100 5.34 2.98 0.82
N LEU A 101 4.13 2.86 1.36
CA LEU A 101 3.02 2.25 0.63
C LEU A 101 2.71 2.96 -0.68
N ASN A 102 2.77 4.30 -0.70
CA ASN A 102 2.65 5.08 -1.93
C ASN A 102 3.77 4.76 -2.94
N THR A 103 5.01 4.62 -2.44
CA THR A 103 6.15 4.21 -3.27
C THR A 103 5.97 2.81 -3.85
N ILE A 104 5.50 1.85 -3.05
CA ILE A 104 5.24 0.46 -3.50
C ILE A 104 4.12 0.46 -4.55
N ARG A 105 3.02 1.17 -4.31
CA ARG A 105 1.91 1.31 -5.27
C ARG A 105 2.38 1.93 -6.58
N ASN A 106 3.23 2.96 -6.54
CA ASN A 106 3.80 3.55 -7.76
C ASN A 106 4.77 2.61 -8.46
N ARG A 107 5.56 1.84 -7.72
CA ARG A 107 6.42 0.77 -8.27
C ARG A 107 5.56 -0.24 -9.02
N LEU A 108 4.43 -0.65 -8.47
CA LEU A 108 3.48 -1.58 -9.07
C LEU A 108 2.84 -1.03 -10.35
N ALA A 109 2.47 0.26 -10.35
CA ALA A 109 1.89 0.91 -11.52
C ALA A 109 2.86 1.02 -12.70
N HIS A 110 4.18 1.09 -12.43
CA HIS A 110 5.20 1.26 -13.47
C HIS A 110 5.99 -0.01 -13.80
N ARG A 111 6.05 -0.98 -12.88
CA ARG A 111 6.76 -2.24 -13.03
C ARG A 111 5.78 -3.37 -12.75
N LEU A 112 5.39 -4.07 -13.80
CA LEU A 112 4.40 -5.15 -13.72
C LEU A 112 4.81 -6.24 -12.70
N ASN A 113 6.10 -6.49 -12.49
CA ASN A 113 6.64 -7.49 -11.54
C ASN A 113 7.05 -6.90 -10.16
N ALA A 114 6.44 -5.80 -9.70
CA ALA A 114 6.88 -5.19 -8.43
C ALA A 114 6.51 -6.08 -7.22
N ALA A 115 7.53 -6.69 -6.59
CA ALA A 115 7.40 -7.40 -5.33
C ALA A 115 7.68 -6.48 -4.13
N ILE A 116 7.06 -6.83 -2.99
CA ILE A 116 7.41 -6.28 -1.68
C ILE A 116 8.52 -7.13 -1.06
N GLY A 117 9.58 -6.48 -0.59
CA GLY A 117 10.74 -7.16 0.01
C GLY A 117 10.80 -7.02 1.54
N GLN A 118 11.71 -7.76 2.15
CA GLN A 118 11.99 -7.66 3.59
C GLN A 118 12.48 -6.26 4.02
N GLU A 119 13.20 -5.55 3.14
CA GLU A 119 13.60 -4.16 3.42
C GLU A 119 12.40 -3.20 3.47
N ASP A 120 11.39 -3.43 2.62
CA ASP A 120 10.14 -2.68 2.69
C ASP A 120 9.41 -3.01 4.02
N ALA A 121 9.40 -4.29 4.43
CA ALA A 121 8.78 -4.73 5.68
C ALA A 121 9.38 -4.09 6.94
N LYS A 122 10.70 -3.92 6.98
CA LYS A 122 11.40 -3.26 8.10
C LYS A 122 10.89 -1.84 8.35
N VAL A 123 10.55 -1.10 7.29
CA VAL A 123 10.03 0.27 7.44
C VAL A 123 8.67 0.28 8.13
N PHE A 124 7.79 -0.69 7.84
CA PHE A 124 6.52 -0.85 8.55
C PHE A 124 6.74 -1.22 10.02
N LEU A 125 7.69 -2.12 10.29
CA LEU A 125 8.04 -2.57 11.64
C LEU A 125 8.76 -1.51 12.49
N ASN A 126 9.25 -0.43 11.89
CA ASN A 126 9.79 0.72 12.65
C ASN A 126 8.70 1.50 13.41
N ALA A 127 7.42 1.29 13.09
CA ALA A 127 6.31 1.72 13.94
C ALA A 127 6.26 0.82 15.19
N GLN A 128 6.85 1.29 16.29
CA GLN A 128 7.11 0.49 17.49
C GLN A 128 5.83 -0.06 18.14
N TYR A 129 4.76 0.74 18.22
CA TYR A 129 3.48 0.30 18.76
C TYR A 129 2.81 -0.72 17.84
N PHE A 130 2.90 -0.55 16.52
CA PHE A 130 2.44 -1.55 15.57
C PHE A 130 3.18 -2.88 15.77
N ALA A 131 4.52 -2.84 15.79
CA ALA A 131 5.34 -4.04 15.96
C ALA A 131 5.05 -4.75 17.30
N ALA A 132 4.90 -3.99 18.39
CA ALA A 132 4.56 -4.54 19.70
C ALA A 132 3.15 -5.17 19.72
N LEU A 133 2.13 -4.47 19.21
CA LEU A 133 0.76 -4.99 19.13
C LEU A 133 0.67 -6.25 18.27
N ARG A 134 1.45 -6.33 17.20
CA ARG A 134 1.53 -7.48 16.32
C ARG A 134 2.09 -8.71 17.04
N ILE A 135 3.14 -8.54 17.83
CA ILE A 135 3.75 -9.62 18.63
C ILE A 135 2.77 -10.09 19.71
N GLU A 136 2.18 -9.15 20.45
CA GLU A 136 1.24 -9.48 21.54
C GLU A 136 -0.04 -10.12 21.01
N GLY A 137 -0.61 -9.58 19.93
CA GLY A 137 -1.85 -10.08 19.33
C GLY A 137 -1.75 -11.45 18.66
N ALA A 138 -0.53 -11.91 18.35
CA ALA A 138 -0.31 -13.23 17.77
C ALA A 138 -0.23 -14.35 18.82
N LYS A 139 -0.09 -14.02 20.12
CA LYS A 139 0.08 -15.02 21.18
C LYS A 139 -1.13 -15.98 21.24
N PRO A 140 -0.90 -17.29 21.45
CA PRO A 140 0.39 -17.93 21.79
C PRO A 140 1.31 -18.23 20.60
N SER A 141 0.87 -17.94 19.37
CA SER A 141 1.64 -18.14 18.14
C SER A 141 2.60 -16.97 17.86
N LYS A 142 3.39 -17.09 16.79
CA LYS A 142 4.21 -16.00 16.25
C LYS A 142 3.48 -15.31 15.10
N PRO A 143 3.62 -13.99 14.92
CA PRO A 143 3.04 -13.31 13.77
C PRO A 143 3.80 -13.68 12.48
N SER A 144 3.14 -13.57 11.32
CA SER A 144 3.76 -13.91 10.02
C SER A 144 5.05 -13.12 9.75
N GLU A 145 6.02 -13.67 9.03
CA GLU A 145 7.21 -12.92 8.59
C GLU A 145 7.12 -12.52 7.10
N ASP A 146 5.99 -12.83 6.45
CA ASP A 146 5.73 -12.47 5.07
C ASP A 146 5.57 -10.93 4.94
N PRO A 147 6.35 -10.27 4.05
CA PRO A 147 6.28 -8.82 3.89
C PRO A 147 4.90 -8.29 3.49
N LEU A 148 4.13 -9.07 2.74
CA LEU A 148 2.80 -8.69 2.29
C LEU A 148 1.79 -8.78 3.44
N ASP A 149 1.91 -9.80 4.30
CA ASP A 149 1.11 -9.88 5.54
C ASP A 149 1.40 -8.69 6.45
N ILE A 150 2.68 -8.34 6.63
CA ILE A 150 3.13 -7.19 7.43
C ILE A 150 2.55 -5.89 6.88
N LEU A 151 2.58 -5.69 5.56
CA LEU A 151 2.00 -4.51 4.90
C LEU A 151 0.49 -4.40 5.18
N GLU A 152 -0.25 -5.49 5.09
CA GLU A 152 -1.72 -5.47 5.28
C GLU A 152 -2.12 -5.26 6.73
N GLU A 153 -1.37 -5.83 7.67
CA GLU A 153 -1.51 -5.57 9.10
C GLU A 153 -1.17 -4.11 9.43
N PHE A 154 -0.07 -3.59 8.86
CA PHE A 154 0.30 -2.19 9.00
C PHE A 154 -0.78 -1.25 8.46
N ALA A 155 -1.36 -1.56 7.29
CA ALA A 155 -2.41 -0.74 6.70
C ALA A 155 -3.66 -0.65 7.59
N ARG A 156 -4.02 -1.75 8.25
CA ARG A 156 -5.11 -1.77 9.25
C ARG A 156 -4.75 -0.96 10.50
N TYR A 157 -3.53 -1.10 11.01
CA TYR A 157 -3.05 -0.32 12.15
C TYR A 157 -3.04 1.18 11.84
N ALA A 158 -2.45 1.59 10.71
CA ALA A 158 -2.37 2.99 10.29
C ALA A 158 -3.77 3.62 10.13
N SER A 159 -4.71 2.87 9.56
CA SER A 159 -6.12 3.29 9.45
C SER A 159 -6.79 3.50 10.81
N THR A 160 -6.46 2.66 11.78
CA THR A 160 -6.92 2.80 13.17
C THR A 160 -6.29 4.04 13.81
N ALA A 161 -4.99 4.26 13.63
CA ALA A 161 -4.31 5.45 14.14
C ALA A 161 -4.89 6.77 13.56
N LEU A 162 -5.30 6.78 12.29
CA LEU A 162 -5.96 7.92 11.64
C LEU A 162 -7.35 8.23 12.22
N THR A 163 -8.04 7.22 12.78
CA THR A 163 -9.42 7.38 13.28
C THR A 163 -9.53 7.45 14.80
N ASN A 164 -8.50 7.02 15.53
CA ASN A 164 -8.55 6.85 16.98
C ASN A 164 -9.04 8.09 17.74
N GLU A 165 -8.58 9.29 17.37
CA GLU A 165 -9.02 10.56 17.99
C GLU A 165 -10.51 10.86 17.83
N PHE A 166 -11.12 10.31 16.78
CA PHE A 166 -12.53 10.52 16.48
C PHE A 166 -13.40 9.33 16.88
N SER A 167 -12.80 8.30 17.49
CA SER A 167 -13.50 7.09 17.93
C SER A 167 -13.86 7.17 19.41
N ALA A 168 -15.02 6.63 19.79
CA ALA A 168 -15.41 6.54 21.19
C ALA A 168 -14.37 5.76 22.03
N PHE A 169 -13.79 4.72 21.45
CA PHE A 169 -12.73 3.93 22.07
C PHE A 169 -11.44 4.74 22.29
N GLY A 170 -10.92 5.42 21.26
CA GLY A 170 -9.68 6.20 21.39
C GLY A 170 -9.82 7.41 22.30
N ASN A 171 -11.03 7.99 22.40
CA ASN A 171 -11.35 8.99 23.41
C ASN A 171 -11.32 8.42 24.84
N ALA A 172 -11.92 7.25 25.05
CA ALA A 172 -11.88 6.56 26.35
C ALA A 172 -10.46 6.13 26.73
N PHE A 173 -9.67 5.63 25.78
CA PHE A 173 -8.29 5.20 25.99
C PHE A 173 -7.36 6.38 26.31
N SER A 174 -7.44 7.47 25.55
CA SER A 174 -6.65 8.69 25.81
C SER A 174 -6.96 9.27 27.18
N LYS A 175 -8.24 9.26 27.58
CA LYS A 175 -8.67 9.68 28.92
C LYS A 175 -8.07 8.78 30.01
N ALA A 176 -8.16 7.46 29.87
CA ALA A 176 -7.59 6.52 30.84
C ALA A 176 -6.06 6.66 30.97
N LEU A 177 -5.35 6.93 29.86
CA LEU A 177 -3.90 7.19 29.87
C LEU A 177 -3.53 8.48 30.61
N ALA A 178 -4.32 9.54 30.45
CA ALA A 178 -4.13 10.79 31.17
C ALA A 178 -4.40 10.62 32.68
N ASP A 179 -5.46 9.88 33.03
CA ASP A 179 -5.85 9.61 34.41
C ASP A 179 -4.77 8.79 35.14
N VAL A 180 -4.27 7.72 34.53
CA VAL A 180 -3.22 6.85 35.13
C VAL A 180 -1.83 7.51 35.10
N GLY A 181 -1.56 8.37 34.11
CA GLY A 181 -0.31 9.12 34.01
C GLY A 181 -0.21 10.30 34.98
N GLY A 182 -1.34 10.89 35.37
CA GLY A 182 -1.44 12.01 36.30
C GLY A 182 -1.29 11.63 37.78
N GLU A 183 -1.67 10.40 38.16
CA GLU A 183 -1.59 9.91 39.55
C GLU A 183 -0.16 9.65 40.05
N ARG A 184 0.88 9.79 39.20
CA ARG A 184 2.29 9.70 39.63
C ARG A 184 2.97 11.05 39.90
N ALA A 185 2.23 12.16 39.78
CA ALA A 185 2.78 13.51 39.95
C ALA A 185 2.01 14.37 40.99
N SER A 186 1.38 13.74 41.98
CA SER A 186 0.87 14.42 43.17
C SER A 186 1.31 13.73 44.46
#